data_AF-A0AAV7L3G7-F1
#
_entry.id   AF-A0AAV7L3G7-F1
#
_cell.length_a   1.000
_cell.length_b   1.000
_cell.length_c   1.000
_cell.angle_alpha   90.00
_cell.angle_beta   90.00
_cell.angle_gamma   90.00
#
_symmetry.space_group_name_H-M   'P 1'
#
loop_
_entity.id
_entity.type
_entity.pdbx_description
1 polymer ?
#
loop_
_entity_poly.entity_id
_entity_poly.type
_entity_poly.pdbx_seq_one_letter_code
_entity_poly.pdbx_strand_id
1 'polypeptide(L)'
;MWLELQARTDGHLADGASTLHTRRWLKLLGRTDGHLEDGASLLHTRRRLELQVGADGHLEDGGSTLHTQRWLELQAGADGHLEDGASTLHTRRWLELLGRTDGHLEDGASPLHTRRQLELQAGAEGHLANGASPLHTQRWLELQARTDGHLADGASTLHTRRWLELQARTDGHLEDGGSTLHTQRWLVLQAGGTLTPGRWSITAAYMEAASTAGGDRETPGG
;
A
#
# COMPACT_ATOMS: atom_id res chain seq x y z
N MET A 1 14.78 -10.14 18.73
CA MET A 1 13.61 -9.88 19.59
C MET A 1 12.35 -9.90 18.73
N TRP A 2 11.32 -10.59 19.22
CA TRP A 2 9.95 -10.63 18.69
C TRP A 2 9.07 -9.91 19.71
N LEU A 3 8.22 -9.00 19.26
CA LEU A 3 7.21 -8.36 20.08
C LEU A 3 5.86 -8.44 19.36
N GLU A 4 4.82 -8.74 20.12
CA GLU A 4 3.43 -8.70 19.68
C GLU A 4 2.64 -7.90 20.71
N LEU A 5 1.91 -6.88 20.25
CA LEU A 5 1.01 -6.08 21.07
C LEU A 5 -0.39 -6.18 20.48
N GLN A 6 -1.38 -6.31 21.38
CA GLN A 6 -2.77 -6.48 20.99
C GLN A 6 -3.65 -5.56 21.85
N ALA A 7 -4.29 -4.58 21.22
CA ALA A 7 -5.38 -3.86 21.84
C ALA A 7 -6.64 -4.74 21.77
N ARG A 8 -7.25 -4.99 22.93
CA ARG A 8 -8.52 -5.74 23.01
C ARG A 8 -9.69 -4.81 22.68
N THR A 9 -10.90 -5.39 22.66
CA THR A 9 -12.13 -4.61 22.49
C THR A 9 -12.19 -3.46 23.49
N ASP A 10 -12.51 -2.27 23.00
CA ASP A 10 -12.53 -1.00 23.76
C ASP A 10 -11.19 -0.63 24.43
N GLY A 11 -10.09 -1.26 24.01
CA GLY A 11 -8.79 -1.14 24.65
C GLY A 11 -7.92 -0.07 24.01
N HIS A 12 -7.16 0.65 24.82
CA HIS A 12 -6.12 1.57 24.37
C HIS A 12 -4.73 1.01 24.71
N LEU A 13 -3.82 0.91 23.73
CA LEU A 13 -2.46 0.42 23.93
C LEU A 13 -1.45 1.31 23.18
N ALA A 14 -0.40 1.74 23.87
CA ALA A 14 0.70 2.50 23.26
C ALA A 14 2.05 1.80 23.46
N ASP A 15 2.84 1.59 22.40
CA ASP A 15 4.29 1.31 22.48
C ASP A 15 5.04 2.64 22.39
N GLY A 16 5.98 2.87 23.30
CA GLY A 16 6.73 4.12 23.35
C GLY A 16 7.85 4.16 22.30
N ALA A 17 8.23 5.37 21.90
CA ALA A 17 9.39 5.60 21.04
C ALA A 17 10.65 4.90 21.60
N SER A 18 11.35 4.13 20.76
CA SER A 18 12.52 3.37 21.19
C SER A 18 13.71 3.50 20.23
N THR A 19 14.93 3.41 20.77
CA THR A 19 16.15 3.25 19.98
C THR A 19 16.63 1.81 20.08
N LEU A 20 16.58 1.07 18.97
CA LEU A 20 16.94 -0.34 18.92
C LEU A 20 17.85 -0.58 17.72
N HIS A 21 18.96 -1.30 17.92
CA HIS A 21 19.86 -1.61 16.82
C HIS A 21 19.21 -2.56 15.80
N THR A 22 18.37 -3.49 16.25
CA THR A 22 17.65 -4.41 15.37
C THR A 22 16.35 -4.88 16.02
N ARG A 23 15.23 -4.76 15.31
CA ARG A 23 13.95 -5.40 15.67
C ARG A 23 13.61 -6.43 14.59
N ARG A 24 13.50 -7.71 14.98
CA ARG A 24 13.33 -8.77 13.99
C ARG A 24 11.88 -8.80 13.51
N TRP A 25 10.94 -8.71 14.45
CA TRP A 25 9.50 -8.81 14.19
C TRP A 25 8.75 -7.94 15.20
N LEU A 26 7.81 -7.16 14.69
CA LEU A 26 6.79 -6.47 15.46
C LEU A 26 5.43 -6.75 14.80
N LYS A 27 4.45 -7.13 15.61
CA LYS A 27 3.06 -7.30 15.19
C LYS A 27 2.17 -6.50 16.12
N LEU A 28 1.38 -5.60 15.54
CA LEU A 28 0.42 -4.78 16.26
C LEU A 28 -0.97 -5.12 15.75
N LEU A 29 -1.88 -5.45 16.66
CA LEU A 29 -3.24 -5.83 16.33
C LEU A 29 -4.23 -4.98 17.14
N GLY A 30 -4.91 -4.06 16.47
CA GLY A 30 -6.13 -3.42 16.97
C GLY A 30 -7.31 -4.35 16.76
N ARG A 31 -8.07 -4.70 17.80
CA ARG A 31 -9.34 -5.43 17.66
C ARG A 31 -10.52 -4.44 17.64
N THR A 32 -11.74 -4.97 17.66
CA THR A 32 -12.98 -4.18 17.58
C THR A 32 -12.97 -2.98 18.52
N ASP A 33 -13.21 -1.77 18.04
CA ASP A 33 -13.23 -0.54 18.87
C ASP A 33 -11.92 -0.26 19.65
N GLY A 34 -10.81 -0.90 19.27
CA GLY A 34 -9.51 -0.76 19.94
C GLY A 34 -8.65 0.33 19.29
N HIS A 35 -7.94 1.10 20.12
CA HIS A 35 -6.97 2.10 19.68
C HIS A 35 -5.55 1.65 20.00
N LEU A 36 -4.67 1.64 19.00
CA LEU A 36 -3.27 1.26 19.16
C LEU A 36 -2.35 2.32 18.56
N GLU A 37 -1.37 2.77 19.35
CA GLU A 37 -0.32 3.70 18.90
C GLU A 37 1.07 3.04 19.04
N ASP A 38 1.90 3.11 17.99
CA ASP A 38 3.34 2.80 18.07
C ASP A 38 4.15 4.08 17.89
N GLY A 39 5.03 4.38 18.84
CA GLY A 39 5.85 5.57 18.80
C GLY A 39 7.00 5.46 17.78
N ALA A 40 7.26 6.58 17.11
CA ALA A 40 8.39 6.73 16.19
C ALA A 40 9.71 6.19 16.77
N SER A 41 10.36 5.27 16.07
CA SER A 41 11.54 4.56 16.55
C SER A 41 12.77 4.76 15.65
N LEU A 42 13.96 4.82 16.27
CA LEU A 42 15.24 4.78 15.56
C LEU A 42 15.73 3.33 15.47
N LEU A 43 15.66 2.76 14.27
CA LEU A 43 15.92 1.34 14.02
C LEU A 43 16.94 1.16 12.89
N HIS A 44 18.06 0.49 13.14
CA HIS A 44 19.01 0.22 12.05
C HIS A 44 18.44 -0.81 11.06
N THR A 45 17.72 -1.82 11.56
CA THR A 45 17.08 -2.84 10.73
C THR A 45 15.79 -3.35 11.36
N ARG A 46 14.69 -3.34 10.57
CA ARG A 46 13.42 -3.99 10.89
C ARG A 46 13.17 -5.11 9.87
N ARG A 47 13.11 -6.37 10.31
CA ARG A 47 12.91 -7.46 9.32
C ARG A 47 11.45 -7.61 8.91
N ARG A 48 10.49 -7.44 9.82
CA ARG A 48 9.06 -7.48 9.52
C ARG A 48 8.28 -6.60 10.49
N LEU A 49 7.35 -5.82 9.94
CA LEU A 49 6.28 -5.17 10.65
C LEU A 49 4.95 -5.65 10.06
N GLU A 50 4.01 -5.98 10.93
CA GLU A 50 2.61 -6.24 10.59
C GLU A 50 1.74 -5.36 11.46
N LEU A 51 0.92 -4.51 10.84
CA LEU A 51 -0.09 -3.71 11.50
C LEU A 51 -1.44 -4.15 10.99
N GLN A 52 -2.33 -4.54 11.89
CA GLN A 52 -3.65 -5.03 11.53
C GLN A 52 -4.67 -4.36 12.43
N VAL A 53 -5.71 -3.78 11.85
CA VAL A 53 -6.83 -3.22 12.59
C VAL A 53 -8.12 -3.96 12.24
N GLY A 54 -8.89 -4.32 13.26
CA GLY A 54 -10.16 -5.01 13.16
C GLY A 54 -11.31 -4.08 12.82
N ALA A 55 -12.54 -4.54 13.09
CA ALA A 55 -13.74 -3.74 12.87
C ALA A 55 -13.71 -2.45 13.73
N ASP A 56 -14.01 -1.27 13.19
CA ASP A 56 -14.13 -0.03 13.98
C ASP A 56 -12.87 0.35 14.81
N GLY A 57 -11.73 -0.29 14.55
CA GLY A 57 -10.50 -0.07 15.30
C GLY A 57 -9.68 1.07 14.70
N HIS A 58 -8.74 1.59 15.48
CA HIS A 58 -7.79 2.60 15.04
C HIS A 58 -6.35 2.17 15.34
N LEU A 59 -5.45 2.32 14.37
CA LEU A 59 -4.02 2.06 14.55
C LEU A 59 -3.18 3.16 13.91
N GLU A 60 -2.27 3.73 14.71
CA GLU A 60 -1.24 4.68 14.25
C GLU A 60 0.17 4.12 14.50
N ASP A 61 1.00 3.99 13.46
CA ASP A 61 2.46 3.79 13.61
C ASP A 61 3.20 5.10 13.29
N GLY A 62 3.95 5.59 14.27
CA GLY A 62 4.80 6.74 14.12
C GLY A 62 5.96 6.47 13.17
N GLY A 63 6.12 7.37 12.19
CA GLY A 63 7.19 7.30 11.20
C GLY A 63 8.57 7.07 11.81
N SER A 64 9.33 6.11 11.25
CA SER A 64 10.60 5.64 11.81
C SER A 64 11.79 5.94 10.89
N THR A 65 12.98 6.16 11.46
CA THR A 65 14.22 6.16 10.65
C THR A 65 14.79 4.75 10.58
N LEU A 66 14.83 4.19 9.38
CA LEU A 66 15.18 2.80 9.10
C LEU A 66 16.20 2.70 7.96
N HIS A 67 17.35 2.05 8.16
CA HIS A 67 18.20 1.76 6.97
C HIS A 67 17.63 0.63 6.12
N THR A 68 17.06 -0.39 6.76
CA THR A 68 16.51 -1.55 6.04
C THR A 68 15.22 -2.04 6.67
N GLN A 69 14.19 -2.17 5.84
CA GLN A 69 12.95 -2.86 6.15
C GLN A 69 12.71 -3.96 5.13
N ARG A 70 12.62 -5.21 5.57
CA ARG A 70 12.39 -6.30 4.60
C ARG A 70 10.91 -6.45 4.25
N TRP A 71 10.01 -6.30 5.22
CA TRP A 71 8.59 -6.53 5.05
C TRP A 71 7.79 -5.50 5.85
N LEU A 72 6.79 -4.91 5.22
CA LEU A 72 5.75 -4.13 5.83
C LEU A 72 4.42 -4.66 5.28
N GLU A 73 3.48 -4.91 6.17
CA GLU A 73 2.14 -5.40 5.86
C GLU A 73 1.17 -4.61 6.73
N LEU A 74 0.30 -3.83 6.10
CA LEU A 74 -0.72 -3.01 6.75
C LEU A 74 -2.10 -3.50 6.30
N GLN A 75 -3.00 -3.74 7.25
CA GLN A 75 -4.34 -4.22 6.94
C GLN A 75 -5.39 -3.49 7.77
N ALA A 76 -6.34 -2.86 7.07
CA ALA A 76 -7.54 -2.27 7.65
C ALA A 76 -8.76 -3.18 7.46
N GLY A 77 -9.41 -3.52 8.57
CA GLY A 77 -10.65 -4.31 8.63
C GLY A 77 -11.89 -3.51 8.23
N ALA A 78 -13.07 -4.00 8.63
CA ALA A 78 -14.34 -3.30 8.39
C ALA A 78 -14.36 -1.97 9.14
N ASP A 79 -14.61 -0.82 8.50
CA ASP A 79 -14.66 0.49 9.19
C ASP A 79 -13.38 0.83 9.99
N GLY A 80 -12.29 0.10 9.77
CA GLY A 80 -11.05 0.23 10.52
C GLY A 80 -10.16 1.29 9.91
N HIS A 81 -9.43 2.02 10.73
CA HIS A 81 -8.53 3.09 10.31
C HIS A 81 -7.08 2.75 10.65
N LEU A 82 -6.20 2.85 9.66
CA LEU A 82 -4.77 2.58 9.84
C LEU A 82 -3.93 3.69 9.20
N GLU A 83 -3.11 4.36 10.00
CA GLU A 83 -2.10 5.30 9.53
C GLU A 83 -0.68 4.76 9.82
N ASP A 84 0.17 4.65 8.80
CA ASP A 84 1.62 4.45 8.98
C ASP A 84 2.36 5.72 8.55
N GLY A 85 3.08 6.30 9.49
CA GLY A 85 3.80 7.55 9.30
C GLY A 85 5.00 7.41 8.35
N ALA A 86 5.33 8.54 7.71
CA ALA A 86 6.49 8.64 6.83
C ALA A 86 7.80 8.18 7.50
N SER A 87 8.49 7.25 6.86
CA SER A 87 9.75 6.69 7.35
C SER A 87 10.92 7.06 6.44
N THR A 88 12.09 7.41 6.99
CA THR A 88 13.29 7.51 6.15
C THR A 88 13.84 6.10 5.93
N LEU A 89 13.70 5.55 4.72
CA LEU A 89 13.97 4.15 4.45
C LEU A 89 14.89 3.91 3.24
N HIS A 90 16.13 3.47 3.43
CA HIS A 90 17.00 3.26 2.26
C HIS A 90 16.56 2.07 1.41
N THR A 91 16.10 0.98 2.03
CA THR A 91 15.66 -0.21 1.31
C THR A 91 14.40 -0.84 1.90
N ARG A 92 13.37 -1.01 1.06
CA ARG A 92 12.20 -1.87 1.33
C ARG A 92 12.23 -3.06 0.38
N ARG A 93 12.03 -4.30 0.84
CA ARG A 93 11.81 -5.40 -0.13
C ARG A 93 10.35 -5.51 -0.53
N TRP A 94 9.46 -5.53 0.45
CA TRP A 94 8.04 -5.73 0.24
C TRP A 94 7.22 -4.75 1.07
N LEU A 95 6.17 -4.24 0.44
CA LEU A 95 5.11 -3.43 1.04
C LEU A 95 3.79 -3.99 0.53
N GLU A 96 2.90 -4.36 1.44
CA GLU A 96 1.54 -4.76 1.15
C GLU A 96 0.58 -3.94 2.01
N LEU A 97 -0.37 -3.27 1.37
CA LEU A 97 -1.42 -2.48 2.01
C LEU A 97 -2.77 -3.03 1.58
N LEU A 98 -3.62 -3.41 2.53
CA LEU A 98 -4.91 -4.05 2.29
C LEU A 98 -6.03 -3.32 3.05
N GLY A 99 -6.84 -2.53 2.35
CA GLY A 99 -8.10 -2.01 2.86
C GLY A 99 -9.23 -3.00 2.60
N ARG A 100 -10.01 -3.37 3.61
CA ARG A 100 -11.22 -4.21 3.45
C ARG A 100 -12.46 -3.31 3.39
N THR A 101 -13.64 -3.88 3.65
CA THR A 101 -14.94 -3.20 3.59
C THR A 101 -14.90 -1.90 4.38
N ASP A 102 -15.17 -0.74 3.78
CA ASP A 102 -15.18 0.56 4.49
C ASP A 102 -13.88 0.92 5.26
N GLY A 103 -12.81 0.17 5.07
CA GLY A 103 -11.55 0.37 5.78
C GLY A 103 -10.74 1.50 5.16
N HIS A 104 -10.11 2.33 5.99
CA HIS A 104 -9.24 3.42 5.55
C HIS A 104 -7.79 3.12 5.91
N LEU A 105 -6.90 3.28 4.94
CA LEU A 105 -5.47 3.04 5.11
C LEU A 105 -4.64 4.14 4.44
N GLU A 106 -3.79 4.80 5.24
CA GLU A 106 -2.81 5.77 4.76
C GLU A 106 -1.37 5.31 5.07
N ASP A 107 -0.51 5.20 4.04
CA ASP A 107 0.95 5.02 4.20
C ASP A 107 1.68 6.29 3.76
N GLY A 108 2.46 6.86 4.68
CA GLY A 108 3.21 8.08 4.49
C GLY A 108 4.37 7.94 3.49
N ALA A 109 4.60 9.01 2.73
CA ALA A 109 5.71 9.11 1.78
C ALA A 109 7.08 8.91 2.45
N SER A 110 7.91 8.04 1.87
CA SER A 110 9.19 7.62 2.44
C SER A 110 10.28 7.61 1.35
N PRO A 111 11.32 8.47 1.41
CA PRO A 111 12.41 8.44 0.43
C PRO A 111 13.05 7.05 0.41
N LEU A 112 13.02 6.38 -0.75
CA LEU A 112 13.39 4.98 -0.90
C LEU A 112 14.39 4.80 -2.05
N HIS A 113 15.55 4.19 -1.81
CA HIS A 113 16.44 3.88 -2.94
C HIS A 113 15.94 2.66 -3.72
N THR A 114 15.45 1.64 -3.02
CA THR A 114 14.98 0.42 -3.70
C THR A 114 13.73 -0.15 -3.03
N ARG A 115 12.75 -0.51 -3.86
CA ARG A 115 11.58 -1.31 -3.52
C ARG A 115 11.51 -2.50 -4.48
N ARG A 116 11.36 -3.73 -4.00
CA ARG A 116 11.20 -4.86 -4.95
C ARG A 116 9.74 -4.99 -5.38
N GLN A 117 8.81 -4.95 -4.45
CA GLN A 117 7.40 -5.14 -4.72
C GLN A 117 6.57 -4.22 -3.83
N LEU A 118 5.53 -3.67 -4.44
CA LEU A 118 4.43 -2.95 -3.81
C LEU A 118 3.14 -3.61 -4.28
N GLU A 119 2.27 -3.89 -3.31
CA GLU A 119 0.94 -4.40 -3.55
C GLU A 119 -0.05 -3.58 -2.73
N LEU A 120 -0.98 -2.93 -3.43
CA LEU A 120 -2.04 -2.12 -2.82
C LEU A 120 -3.38 -2.72 -3.26
N GLN A 121 -4.22 -3.10 -2.30
CA GLN A 121 -5.58 -3.58 -2.60
C GLN A 121 -6.62 -2.85 -1.75
N ALA A 122 -7.55 -2.18 -2.42
CA ALA A 122 -8.76 -1.61 -1.82
C ALA A 122 -9.93 -2.55 -2.06
N GLY A 123 -10.58 -2.97 -0.97
CA GLY A 123 -11.75 -3.84 -0.93
C GLY A 123 -13.04 -3.11 -1.33
N ALA A 124 -14.19 -3.63 -0.86
CA ALA A 124 -15.47 -2.98 -1.11
C ALA A 124 -15.54 -1.65 -0.35
N GLU A 125 -15.82 -0.52 -0.98
CA GLU A 125 -15.92 0.81 -0.30
C GLU A 125 -14.65 1.22 0.50
N GLY A 126 -13.56 0.46 0.39
CA GLY A 126 -12.32 0.70 1.10
C GLY A 126 -11.51 1.82 0.46
N HIS A 127 -10.81 2.59 1.29
CA HIS A 127 -10.01 3.73 0.88
C HIS A 127 -8.54 3.49 1.21
N LEU A 128 -7.68 3.62 0.20
CA LEU A 128 -6.24 3.39 0.34
C LEU A 128 -5.47 4.52 -0.32
N ALA A 129 -4.66 5.23 0.46
CA ALA A 129 -3.72 6.24 -0.02
C ALA A 129 -2.29 5.84 0.30
N ASN A 130 -1.42 5.77 -0.72
CA ASN A 130 0.02 5.60 -0.55
C ASN A 130 0.77 6.83 -1.03
N GLY A 131 1.59 7.42 -0.16
CA GLY A 131 2.33 8.65 -0.43
C GLY A 131 3.39 8.52 -1.54
N ALA A 132 3.58 9.62 -2.27
CA ALA A 132 4.60 9.80 -3.32
C ALA A 132 6.03 9.70 -2.77
N SER A 133 6.91 8.91 -3.39
CA SER A 133 8.30 8.75 -2.92
C SER A 133 9.32 8.76 -4.07
N PRO A 134 10.45 9.48 -3.95
CA PRO A 134 11.57 9.29 -4.87
C PRO A 134 12.04 7.83 -4.77
N LEU A 135 12.06 7.10 -5.90
CA LEU A 135 12.34 5.67 -5.91
C LEU A 135 13.25 5.28 -7.09
N HIS A 136 14.52 4.96 -6.85
CA HIS A 136 15.40 4.61 -7.98
C HIS A 136 14.96 3.33 -8.69
N THR A 137 14.55 2.30 -7.96
CA THR A 137 14.14 1.03 -8.57
C THR A 137 12.89 0.45 -7.93
N GLN A 138 11.94 0.06 -8.78
CA GLN A 138 10.80 -0.79 -8.43
C GLN A 138 10.80 -1.99 -9.36
N ARG A 139 10.60 -3.22 -8.88
CA ARG A 139 10.47 -4.34 -9.81
C ARG A 139 9.00 -4.58 -10.14
N TRP A 140 8.15 -4.65 -9.14
CA TRP A 140 6.73 -4.97 -9.26
C TRP A 140 5.88 -3.90 -8.56
N LEU A 141 4.81 -3.49 -9.25
CA LEU A 141 3.73 -2.68 -8.71
C LEU A 141 2.42 -3.34 -9.12
N GLU A 142 1.59 -3.62 -8.13
CA GLU A 142 0.24 -4.14 -8.32
C GLU A 142 -0.73 -3.27 -7.52
N LEU A 143 -1.69 -2.67 -8.22
CA LEU A 143 -2.72 -1.82 -7.66
C LEU A 143 -4.08 -2.41 -8.04
N GLN A 144 -4.90 -2.74 -7.05
CA GLN A 144 -6.24 -3.28 -7.25
C GLN A 144 -7.29 -2.48 -6.46
N ALA A 145 -8.26 -1.90 -7.16
CA ALA A 145 -9.48 -1.35 -6.57
C ALA A 145 -10.65 -2.29 -6.90
N ARG A 146 -11.37 -2.76 -5.88
CA ARG A 146 -12.57 -3.60 -6.04
C ARG A 146 -13.84 -2.73 -6.01
N THR A 147 -14.99 -3.34 -5.75
CA THR A 147 -16.31 -2.71 -5.80
C THR A 147 -16.36 -1.42 -5.00
N ASP A 148 -16.62 -0.28 -5.63
CA ASP A 148 -16.68 1.04 -4.96
C ASP A 148 -15.42 1.42 -4.14
N GLY A 149 -14.31 0.70 -4.31
CA GLY A 149 -13.07 0.94 -3.59
C GLY A 149 -12.28 2.08 -4.22
N HIS A 150 -11.63 2.90 -3.41
CA HIS A 150 -10.81 4.02 -3.83
C HIS A 150 -9.33 3.75 -3.51
N LEU A 151 -8.48 3.79 -4.53
CA LEU A 151 -7.04 3.60 -4.40
C LEU A 151 -6.28 4.75 -5.08
N ALA A 152 -5.43 5.44 -4.31
CA ALA A 152 -4.51 6.46 -4.82
C ALA A 152 -3.06 6.10 -4.49
N ASP A 153 -2.21 5.94 -5.53
CA ASP A 153 -0.75 5.82 -5.39
C ASP A 153 -0.06 7.10 -5.87
N GLY A 154 0.72 7.73 -5.02
CA GLY A 154 1.37 8.99 -5.32
C GLY A 154 2.47 8.91 -6.39
N ALA A 155 2.61 10.00 -7.16
CA ALA A 155 3.60 10.12 -8.23
C ALA A 155 5.05 9.91 -7.72
N SER A 156 5.80 9.02 -8.36
CA SER A 156 7.18 8.71 -7.96
C SER A 156 8.17 8.94 -9.10
N THR A 157 9.35 9.52 -8.85
CA THR A 157 10.44 9.53 -9.84
C THR A 157 11.10 8.16 -9.89
N LEU A 158 10.97 7.44 -11.01
CA LEU A 158 11.35 6.03 -11.09
C LEU A 158 12.33 5.72 -12.22
N HIS A 159 13.51 5.19 -11.92
CA HIS A 159 14.44 4.86 -13.01
C HIS A 159 14.07 3.55 -13.71
N THR A 160 13.65 2.53 -12.98
CA THR A 160 13.32 1.23 -13.58
C THR A 160 12.09 0.62 -12.94
N ARG A 161 11.15 0.14 -13.78
CA ARG A 161 10.02 -0.73 -13.43
C ARG A 161 10.01 -1.96 -14.32
N ARG A 162 9.74 -3.15 -13.78
CA ARG A 162 9.62 -4.37 -14.61
C ARG A 162 8.17 -4.73 -14.89
N TRP A 163 7.33 -4.70 -13.86
CA TRP A 163 5.93 -5.07 -13.92
C TRP A 163 5.07 -3.96 -13.32
N LEU A 164 4.00 -3.61 -14.02
CA LEU A 164 2.93 -2.73 -13.55
C LEU A 164 1.61 -3.40 -13.86
N GLU A 165 0.78 -3.60 -12.84
CA GLU A 165 -0.57 -4.11 -12.97
C GLU A 165 -1.54 -3.18 -12.27
N LEU A 166 -2.47 -2.62 -13.03
CA LEU A 166 -3.53 -1.75 -12.53
C LEU A 166 -4.87 -2.41 -12.84
N GLN A 167 -5.66 -2.68 -11.80
CA GLN A 167 -6.99 -3.25 -11.94
C GLN A 167 -8.01 -2.45 -11.13
N ALA A 168 -9.01 -1.88 -11.79
CA ALA A 168 -10.22 -1.40 -11.14
C ALA A 168 -11.38 -2.29 -11.58
N ARG A 169 -12.11 -2.86 -10.63
CA ARG A 169 -13.34 -3.63 -10.87
C ARG A 169 -14.55 -2.72 -10.65
N THR A 170 -15.75 -3.26 -10.85
CA THR A 170 -17.07 -2.59 -10.78
C THR A 170 -17.08 -1.32 -9.93
N ASP A 171 -17.24 -0.15 -10.54
CA ASP A 171 -17.34 1.16 -9.87
C ASP A 171 -16.16 1.57 -8.96
N GLY A 172 -15.11 0.74 -8.85
CA GLY A 172 -13.87 1.07 -8.16
C GLY A 172 -13.10 2.17 -8.87
N HIS A 173 -12.42 3.01 -8.10
CA HIS A 173 -11.58 4.09 -8.60
C HIS A 173 -10.12 3.87 -8.25
N LEU A 174 -9.26 3.93 -9.28
CA LEU A 174 -7.81 3.82 -9.12
C LEU A 174 -7.13 5.01 -9.78
N GLU A 175 -6.31 5.70 -9.00
CA GLU A 175 -5.41 6.77 -9.46
C GLU A 175 -3.94 6.35 -9.23
N ASP A 176 -3.16 6.32 -10.31
CA ASP A 176 -1.69 6.26 -10.23
C ASP A 176 -1.17 7.65 -10.59
N GLY A 177 -0.51 8.36 -9.67
CA GLY A 177 -0.02 9.73 -9.89
C GLY A 177 1.03 9.84 -11.01
N GLY A 178 1.55 8.71 -11.49
CA GLY A 178 2.43 8.64 -12.64
C GLY A 178 3.90 8.87 -12.30
N SER A 179 4.76 8.24 -13.08
CA SER A 179 6.21 8.29 -12.91
C SER A 179 6.91 8.68 -14.20
N THR A 180 7.95 9.52 -14.07
CA THR A 180 9.02 9.52 -15.08
C THR A 180 9.70 8.16 -15.02
N LEU A 181 9.69 7.41 -16.13
CA LEU A 181 10.14 6.01 -16.21
C LEU A 181 11.24 5.88 -17.28
N HIS A 182 12.43 5.42 -16.94
CA HIS A 182 13.41 5.14 -18.02
C HIS A 182 13.11 3.80 -18.71
N THR A 183 12.64 2.80 -17.97
CA THR A 183 12.33 1.46 -18.51
C THR A 183 11.08 0.86 -17.88
N GLN A 184 10.19 0.30 -18.72
CA GLN A 184 9.04 -0.54 -18.35
C GLN A 184 9.04 -1.79 -19.22
N ARG A 185 8.89 -2.99 -18.63
CA ARG A 185 8.89 -4.24 -19.41
C ARG A 185 7.51 -4.85 -19.63
N TRP A 186 6.60 -4.69 -18.67
CA TRP A 186 5.27 -5.28 -18.72
C TRP A 186 4.24 -4.35 -18.10
N LEU A 187 3.10 -4.17 -18.75
CA LEU A 187 2.01 -3.34 -18.30
C LEU A 187 0.69 -4.08 -18.50
N VAL A 188 -0.07 -4.24 -17.43
CA VAL A 188 -1.43 -4.80 -17.45
C VAL A 188 -2.39 -3.74 -16.93
N LEU A 189 -3.42 -3.44 -17.71
CA LEU A 189 -4.49 -2.50 -17.34
C LEU A 189 -5.83 -3.21 -17.50
N GLN A 190 -6.63 -3.25 -16.44
CA GLN A 190 -7.95 -3.88 -16.44
C GLN A 190 -8.98 -2.96 -15.78
N ALA A 191 -9.97 -2.50 -16.55
CA ALA A 191 -11.02 -1.62 -16.09
C ALA A 191 -12.40 -2.28 -16.23
N GLY A 192 -13.02 -2.59 -15.10
CA GLY A 192 -14.47 -2.66 -14.91
C GLY A 192 -15.02 -1.48 -14.09
N GLY A 193 -14.15 -0.56 -13.65
CA GLY A 193 -14.45 0.71 -12.98
C GLY A 193 -13.62 1.87 -13.56
N THR A 194 -13.40 2.93 -12.80
CA THR A 194 -12.66 4.13 -13.26
C THR A 194 -11.15 4.00 -13.01
N LEU A 195 -10.37 3.94 -14.10
CA LEU A 195 -8.91 4.00 -14.06
C LEU A 195 -8.40 5.36 -14.53
N THR A 196 -7.67 6.07 -13.67
CA THR A 196 -6.91 7.28 -14.01
C THR A 196 -5.41 6.96 -13.98
N PRO A 197 -4.83 6.46 -15.09
CA PRO A 197 -3.40 6.22 -15.15
C PRO A 197 -2.65 7.56 -15.23
N GLY A 198 -1.59 7.70 -14.44
CA GLY A 198 -0.76 8.89 -14.44
C GLY A 198 0.01 9.08 -15.72
N ARG A 199 0.52 10.30 -15.91
CA ARG A 199 1.32 10.63 -17.10
C ARG A 199 2.71 10.00 -17.01
N TRP A 200 2.93 8.92 -17.76
CA TRP A 200 4.24 8.27 -17.84
C TRP A 200 5.09 8.82 -18.99
N SER A 201 6.33 9.20 -18.71
CA SER A 201 7.34 9.48 -19.74
C SER A 201 8.29 8.30 -19.81
N ILE A 202 8.22 7.49 -20.87
CA ILE A 202 9.01 6.25 -21.01
C ILE A 202 10.08 6.37 -22.09
N THR A 203 11.35 6.13 -21.73
CA THR A 203 12.47 6.15 -22.70
C THR A 203 12.61 4.83 -23.48
N ALA A 204 12.24 3.69 -22.89
CA ALA A 204 12.18 2.39 -23.56
C ALA A 204 11.11 1.47 -22.93
N ALA A 205 10.20 0.93 -23.74
CA ALA A 205 9.14 0.01 -23.30
C ALA A 205 8.99 -1.19 -24.24
N TYR A 206 8.67 -2.36 -23.67
CA TYR A 206 7.99 -3.44 -24.38
C TYR A 206 6.54 -3.44 -23.88
N MET A 207 5.57 -3.20 -24.76
CA MET A 207 4.16 -3.08 -24.38
C MET A 207 3.38 -4.25 -24.96
N GLU A 208 2.78 -5.07 -24.10
CA GLU A 208 1.73 -6.02 -24.46
C GLU A 208 0.47 -5.56 -23.70
N ALA A 209 -0.41 -4.82 -24.40
CA ALA A 209 -1.65 -4.30 -23.82
C ALA A 209 -2.79 -5.27 -24.12
N ALA A 210 -3.24 -6.03 -23.12
CA ALA A 210 -4.47 -6.81 -23.21
C ALA A 210 -5.62 -5.97 -22.63
N SER A 211 -6.31 -5.20 -23.48
CA SER A 211 -7.57 -4.54 -23.12
C SER A 211 -8.73 -5.48 -23.46
N THR A 212 -9.34 -6.10 -22.45
CA THR A 212 -10.66 -6.72 -22.60
C THR A 212 -11.70 -5.71 -22.14
N ALA A 213 -12.10 -4.80 -23.04
CA ALA A 213 -13.32 -4.03 -22.83
C ALA A 213 -14.48 -5.03 -22.72
N GLY A 214 -15.18 -5.01 -21.58
CA GLY A 214 -16.37 -5.82 -21.37
C GLY A 214 -17.39 -5.49 -22.46
N GLY A 215 -17.67 -6.48 -23.31
CA GLY A 215 -18.69 -6.35 -24.32
C GLY A 215 -20.05 -6.20 -23.67
N ASP A 216 -20.73 -5.10 -23.96
CA ASP A 216 -22.16 -4.97 -23.80
C ASP A 216 -22.83 -6.15 -24.51
N ARG A 217 -23.39 -7.08 -23.73
CA ARG A 217 -24.36 -8.03 -24.25
C ARG A 217 -25.63 -7.23 -24.52
N GLU A 218 -25.79 -6.78 -25.76
CA GLU A 218 -27.10 -6.50 -26.32
C GLU A 218 -27.98 -7.75 -26.12
N THR A 219 -28.99 -7.63 -25.28
CA THR A 219 -30.07 -8.61 -25.20
C THR A 219 -30.87 -8.53 -26.50
N PRO A 220 -30.99 -9.61 -27.31
CA PRO A 220 -31.91 -9.60 -28.42
C PRO A 220 -33.33 -9.64 -27.86
N GLY A 221 -34.17 -8.69 -28.30
CA GLY A 221 -35.57 -8.61 -27.93
C GLY A 221 -36.33 -9.90 -28.24
N GLY A 222 -37.25 -10.23 -27.35
CA GLY A 222 -38.29 -11.23 -27.51
C GLY A 222 -39.60 -10.67 -26.97
#